data_AF-E3BGJ4-F1
#
_entry.id   AF-E3BGJ4-F1
#
_cell.length_a   1.000
_cell.length_b   1.000
_cell.length_c   1.000
_cell.angle_alpha   90.00
_cell.angle_beta   90.00
_cell.angle_gamma   90.00
#
_symmetry.space_group_name_H-M   'P 1'
#
loop_
_entity.id
_entity.type
_entity.pdbx_description
1 polymer ?
#
loop_
_entity_poly.entity_id
_entity_poly.type
_entity_poly.pdbx_seq_one_letter_code
_entity_poly.pdbx_strand_id
1 'polypeptide(L)'
;MNRRKNKCLIASSGCCFLAALAHLGCIVFGADWYRVFGAGEAMAQMAEQGLWYPTLVTLTIAAALCVWGTFALAGAGVIRRLPFTRSILVVITSVFLLRASSFPALMPMFPDNSLTFWLISSGICLFIGSLFAFGTKQEWSTLAQARK
;
A
#
# COMPACT_ATOMS: atom_id res chain seq x y z
N MET A 1 -21.94 23.31 3.04
CA MET A 1 -21.60 22.31 4.09
C MET A 1 -20.09 22.06 4.03
N ASN A 2 -19.29 22.67 4.92
CA ASN A 2 -17.84 22.47 4.96
C ASN A 2 -17.54 21.05 5.47
N ARG A 3 -17.35 20.10 4.56
CA ARG A 3 -16.95 18.73 4.91
C ARG A 3 -15.56 18.81 5.52
N ARG A 4 -15.42 18.60 6.83
CA ARG A 4 -14.08 18.44 7.45
C ARG A 4 -13.41 17.27 6.75
N LYS A 5 -12.33 17.57 6.01
CA LYS A 5 -11.57 16.55 5.29
C LYS A 5 -11.01 15.53 6.28
N ASN A 6 -11.17 14.24 5.97
CA ASN A 6 -10.69 13.16 6.83
C ASN A 6 -9.15 13.10 6.82
N LYS A 7 -8.52 13.58 7.89
CA LYS A 7 -7.05 13.63 8.00
C LYS A 7 -6.41 12.23 7.95
N CYS A 8 -7.07 11.21 8.50
CA CYS A 8 -6.54 9.84 8.50
C CYS A 8 -6.47 9.26 7.08
N LEU A 9 -7.53 9.43 6.27
CA LEU A 9 -7.55 8.98 4.87
C LEU A 9 -6.61 9.79 3.98
N ILE A 10 -6.41 11.08 4.27
CA ILE A 10 -5.39 11.88 3.57
C ILE A 10 -3.99 11.38 3.91
N ALA A 11 -3.72 11.13 5.18
CA ALA A 11 -2.43 10.58 5.61
C ALA A 11 -2.18 9.20 4.98
N SER A 12 -3.17 8.30 4.99
CA SER A 12 -3.03 6.99 4.36
C SER A 12 -2.80 7.09 2.86
N SER A 13 -3.46 8.03 2.16
CA SER A 13 -3.17 8.33 0.76
C SER A 13 -1.72 8.74 0.54
N GLY A 14 -1.21 9.66 1.35
CA GLY A 14 0.18 10.13 1.26
C GLY A 14 1.16 8.98 1.45
N CYS A 15 0.93 8.13 2.46
CA CYS A 15 1.74 6.93 2.68
C CYS A 15 1.70 5.96 1.50
N CYS A 16 0.53 5.72 0.89
CA CYS A 16 0.42 4.88 -0.30
C CYS A 16 1.25 5.43 -1.47
N PHE A 17 1.18 6.74 -1.73
CA PHE A 17 1.97 7.34 -2.82
C PHE A 17 3.47 7.33 -2.55
N LEU A 18 3.89 7.61 -1.31
CA LEU A 18 5.31 7.49 -0.93
C LEU A 18 5.81 6.05 -1.08
N ALA A 19 5.02 5.07 -0.67
CA ALA A 19 5.35 3.66 -0.87
C ALA A 19 5.40 3.29 -2.36
N ALA A 20 4.48 3.79 -3.18
CA ALA A 20 4.51 3.58 -4.62
C ALA A 20 5.78 4.18 -5.25
N LEU A 21 6.17 5.39 -4.84
CA LEU A 21 7.41 6.02 -5.29
C LEU A 21 8.66 5.22 -4.86
N ALA A 22 8.69 4.68 -3.64
CA ALA A 22 9.77 3.82 -3.21
C ALA A 22 9.90 2.56 -4.09
N HIS A 23 8.77 1.94 -4.46
CA HIS A 23 8.75 0.80 -5.38
C HIS A 23 9.22 1.19 -6.78
N LEU A 24 8.73 2.32 -7.33
CA LEU A 24 9.22 2.82 -8.62
C LEU A 24 10.73 3.15 -8.58
N GLY A 25 11.23 3.61 -7.44
CA GLY A 25 12.65 3.80 -7.20
C GLY A 25 13.46 2.51 -7.37
N CYS A 26 12.96 1.36 -6.92
CA CYS A 26 13.64 0.08 -7.16
C CYS A 26 13.82 -0.23 -8.66
N ILE A 27 12.86 0.18 -9.50
CA ILE A 27 12.96 0.00 -10.95
C ILE A 27 14.00 0.97 -11.55
N VAL A 28 13.99 2.23 -11.11
CA VAL A 28 14.85 3.29 -11.65
C VAL A 28 16.31 3.14 -11.22
N PHE A 29 16.54 2.80 -9.95
CA PHE A 29 17.88 2.67 -9.37
C PHE A 29 18.40 1.23 -9.38
N GLY A 30 17.56 0.26 -9.75
CA GLY A 30 17.96 -1.12 -10.01
C GLY A 30 18.27 -1.94 -8.76
N ALA A 31 19.16 -2.92 -8.92
CA ALA A 31 19.41 -4.00 -7.99
C ALA A 31 19.81 -3.56 -6.58
N ASP A 32 20.60 -2.50 -6.45
CA ASP A 32 21.01 -1.97 -5.15
C ASP A 32 19.82 -1.53 -4.31
N TRP A 33 18.81 -0.94 -4.93
CA TRP A 33 17.57 -0.59 -4.22
C TRP A 33 16.79 -1.84 -3.83
N TYR A 34 16.70 -2.87 -4.67
CA TYR A 34 16.09 -4.14 -4.29
C TYR A 34 16.78 -4.76 -3.05
N ARG A 35 18.12 -4.69 -2.96
CA ARG A 35 18.88 -5.14 -1.78
C ARG A 35 18.65 -4.25 -0.55
N VAL A 36 18.72 -2.92 -0.70
CA VAL A 36 18.50 -1.95 0.38
C VAL A 36 17.10 -2.09 0.98
N PHE A 37 16.08 -2.26 0.14
CA PHE A 37 14.71 -2.51 0.59
C PHE A 37 14.48 -3.95 1.06
N GLY A 38 15.46 -4.84 0.91
CA GLY A 38 15.41 -6.20 1.43
C GLY A 38 14.47 -7.14 0.67
N ALA A 39 14.28 -6.90 -0.64
CA ALA A 39 13.50 -7.76 -1.54
C ALA A 39 14.19 -9.09 -1.90
N GLY A 40 15.38 -9.33 -1.34
CA GLY A 40 16.16 -10.54 -1.51
C GLY A 40 17.11 -10.52 -2.71
N GLU A 41 18.13 -11.36 -2.64
CA GLU A 41 19.20 -11.39 -3.64
C GLU A 41 18.71 -11.92 -4.99
N ALA A 42 17.78 -12.88 -5.01
CA ALA A 42 17.18 -13.35 -6.25
C ALA A 42 16.51 -12.21 -7.04
N MET A 43 15.76 -11.33 -6.38
CA MET A 43 15.12 -10.18 -7.04
C MET A 43 16.15 -9.18 -7.58
N ALA A 44 17.20 -8.91 -6.81
CA ALA A 44 18.27 -8.02 -7.21
C ALA A 44 19.03 -8.56 -8.43
N GLN A 45 19.43 -9.83 -8.42
CA GLN A 45 20.14 -10.47 -9.53
C GLN A 45 19.30 -10.52 -10.80
N MET A 46 18.00 -10.84 -10.68
CA MET A 46 17.09 -10.79 -11.83
C MET A 46 17.02 -9.38 -12.43
N ALA A 47 17.09 -8.33 -11.60
CA ALA A 47 17.10 -6.95 -12.07
C ALA A 47 18.44 -6.59 -12.76
N GLU A 48 19.59 -7.04 -12.24
CA GLU A 48 20.91 -6.83 -12.89
C GLU A 48 20.97 -7.52 -14.26
N GLN A 49 20.36 -8.69 -14.37
CA GLN A 49 20.28 -9.46 -15.61
C GLN A 49 19.28 -8.86 -16.63
N GLY A 50 18.56 -7.80 -16.27
CA GLY A 50 17.56 -7.17 -17.14
C GLY A 50 16.32 -8.02 -17.36
N LEU A 51 16.01 -8.97 -16.46
CA LEU A 51 14.79 -9.77 -16.56
C LEU A 51 13.56 -8.90 -16.26
N TRP A 52 12.45 -9.19 -16.93
CA TRP A 52 11.21 -8.42 -16.81
C TRP A 52 10.45 -8.66 -15.49
N TYR A 53 10.72 -9.78 -14.81
CA TYR A 53 9.95 -10.21 -13.64
C TYR A 53 10.00 -9.21 -12.46
N PRO A 54 11.17 -8.74 -11.99
CA PRO A 54 11.24 -7.73 -10.94
C PRO A 54 10.45 -6.47 -11.28
N THR A 55 10.61 -5.96 -12.50
CA THR A 55 9.90 -4.77 -12.97
C THR A 55 8.39 -4.97 -12.96
N LEU A 56 7.88 -6.10 -13.48
CA LEU A 56 6.43 -6.35 -13.51
C LEU A 56 5.83 -6.43 -12.09
N VAL A 57 6.49 -7.16 -11.19
CA VAL A 57 6.02 -7.29 -9.80
C VAL A 57 6.01 -5.93 -9.11
N THR A 58 7.11 -5.18 -9.22
CA THR A 58 7.23 -3.87 -8.58
C THR A 58 6.25 -2.84 -9.16
N LEU A 59 6.03 -2.83 -10.48
CA LEU A 59 5.02 -1.99 -11.12
C LEU A 59 3.61 -2.34 -10.67
N THR A 60 3.30 -3.63 -10.54
CA THR A 60 1.98 -4.09 -10.08
C THR A 60 1.70 -3.58 -8.66
N ILE A 61 2.69 -3.65 -7.77
CA ILE A 61 2.56 -3.13 -6.40
C ILE A 61 2.40 -1.61 -6.40
N ALA A 62 3.26 -0.89 -7.15
CA ALA A 62 3.18 0.57 -7.25
C ALA A 62 1.82 1.03 -7.79
N ALA A 63 1.30 0.38 -8.84
CA ALA A 63 0.00 0.68 -9.41
C ALA A 63 -1.15 0.45 -8.41
N ALA A 64 -1.13 -0.70 -7.70
CA ALA A 64 -2.11 -0.99 -6.66
C ALA A 64 -2.11 0.08 -5.55
N LEU A 65 -0.93 0.48 -5.08
CA LEU A 65 -0.78 1.53 -4.08
C LEU A 65 -1.30 2.89 -4.56
N CYS A 66 -1.03 3.26 -5.82
CA CYS A 66 -1.58 4.49 -6.42
C CYS A 66 -3.12 4.46 -6.47
N VAL A 67 -3.70 3.32 -6.87
CA VAL A 67 -5.16 3.13 -6.88
C VAL A 67 -5.73 3.25 -5.47
N TRP A 68 -5.12 2.58 -4.48
CA TRP A 68 -5.58 2.62 -3.10
C TRP A 68 -5.48 4.02 -2.48
N GLY A 69 -4.40 4.76 -2.75
CA GLY A 69 -4.26 6.16 -2.34
C GLY A 69 -5.36 7.04 -2.95
N THR A 70 -5.68 6.83 -4.23
CA THR A 70 -6.78 7.54 -4.90
C THR A 70 -8.14 7.24 -4.23
N PHE A 71 -8.42 5.98 -3.88
CA PHE A 71 -9.62 5.64 -3.12
C PHE A 71 -9.65 6.27 -1.73
N ALA A 72 -8.50 6.42 -1.07
CA ALA A 72 -8.40 7.13 0.21
C ALA A 72 -8.76 8.62 0.05
N LEU A 73 -8.25 9.30 -0.99
CA LEU A 73 -8.64 10.68 -1.31
C LEU A 73 -10.13 10.82 -1.63
N ALA A 74 -10.70 9.86 -2.36
CA ALA A 74 -12.13 9.83 -2.67
C ALA A 74 -12.96 9.65 -1.39
N GLY A 75 -12.51 8.78 -0.47
CA GLY A 75 -13.13 8.59 0.84
C GLY A 75 -13.05 9.84 1.73
N ALA A 76 -11.90 10.52 1.71
CA ALA A 76 -11.65 11.75 2.44
C ALA A 76 -12.44 12.96 1.94
N GLY A 77 -13.06 12.86 0.76
CA GLY A 77 -13.75 13.96 0.09
C GLY A 77 -12.82 15.00 -0.52
N VAL A 78 -11.57 14.63 -0.83
CA VAL A 78 -10.62 15.51 -1.52
C VAL A 78 -10.88 15.53 -3.02
N ILE A 79 -11.20 14.37 -3.61
CA ILE A 79 -11.56 14.22 -5.02
C ILE A 79 -13.02 13.79 -5.18
N ARG A 80 -13.51 13.77 -6.43
CA ARG A 80 -14.85 13.25 -6.74
C ARG A 80 -14.95 11.81 -6.26
N ARG A 81 -16.04 11.52 -5.57
CA ARG A 81 -16.29 10.20 -5.01
C ARG A 81 -16.44 9.15 -6.12
N LEU A 82 -15.74 8.04 -5.95
CA LEU A 82 -15.76 6.90 -6.89
C LEU A 82 -16.86 5.90 -6.49
N PRO A 83 -17.35 5.08 -7.43
CA PRO A 83 -18.26 3.99 -7.09
C PRO A 83 -17.56 3.00 -6.13
N PHE A 84 -18.34 2.38 -5.25
CA PHE A 84 -17.87 1.34 -4.32
C PHE A 84 -16.76 1.76 -3.32
N THR A 85 -16.49 3.07 -3.13
CA THR A 85 -15.41 3.54 -2.23
C THR A 85 -15.46 2.89 -0.85
N ARG A 86 -16.66 2.74 -0.25
CA ARG A 86 -16.79 2.12 1.08
C ARG A 86 -16.26 0.68 1.10
N SER A 87 -16.73 -0.16 0.19
CA SER A 87 -16.32 -1.57 0.12
C SER A 87 -14.84 -1.69 -0.19
N ILE A 88 -14.33 -0.86 -1.10
CA ILE A 88 -12.92 -0.86 -1.49
C ILE A 88 -12.02 -0.43 -0.32
N LEU A 89 -12.40 0.61 0.45
CA LEU A 89 -11.64 1.00 1.64
C LEU A 89 -11.60 -0.10 2.71
N VAL A 90 -12.69 -0.86 2.88
CA VAL A 90 -12.71 -2.02 3.78
C VAL A 90 -11.74 -3.10 3.27
N VAL A 91 -11.80 -3.43 1.97
CA VAL A 91 -10.88 -4.41 1.36
C VAL A 91 -9.42 -3.98 1.52
N ILE A 92 -9.10 -2.71 1.23
CA ILE A 92 -7.74 -2.17 1.39
C ILE A 92 -7.27 -2.28 2.84
N THR A 93 -8.14 -1.91 3.79
CA THR A 93 -7.85 -2.05 5.23
C THR A 93 -7.53 -3.50 5.58
N SER A 94 -8.38 -4.44 5.15
CA SER A 94 -8.16 -5.87 5.39
C SER A 94 -6.85 -6.36 4.79
N VAL A 95 -6.52 -5.98 3.55
CA VAL A 95 -5.28 -6.39 2.88
C VAL A 95 -4.05 -5.90 3.66
N PHE A 96 -4.02 -4.63 4.09
CA PHE A 96 -2.89 -4.10 4.86
C PHE A 96 -2.73 -4.79 6.22
N LEU A 97 -3.84 -5.01 6.94
CA LEU A 97 -3.81 -5.67 8.24
C LEU A 97 -3.41 -7.15 8.12
N LEU A 98 -3.96 -7.86 7.14
CA LEU A 98 -3.59 -9.25 6.85
C LEU A 98 -2.11 -9.33 6.52
N ARG A 99 -1.62 -8.48 5.62
CA ARG A 99 -0.19 -8.44 5.26
C ARG A 99 0.67 -8.19 6.50
N ALA A 100 0.30 -7.26 7.36
CA ALA A 100 1.03 -6.98 8.59
C ALA A 100 1.06 -8.16 9.58
N SER A 101 0.00 -8.96 9.66
CA SER A 101 -0.07 -10.12 10.56
C SER A 101 0.48 -11.43 9.98
N SER A 102 0.46 -11.58 8.66
CA SER A 102 0.80 -12.84 7.99
C SER A 102 2.30 -13.06 7.80
N PHE A 103 3.17 -12.14 8.22
CA PHE A 103 4.61 -12.27 7.99
C PHE A 103 5.23 -13.57 8.52
N PRO A 104 4.84 -14.15 9.68
CA PRO A 104 5.44 -15.42 10.13
C PRO A 104 5.08 -16.59 9.21
N ALA A 105 3.90 -16.56 8.58
CA ALA A 105 3.44 -17.57 7.64
C ALA A 105 4.02 -17.36 6.23
N LEU A 106 4.29 -16.12 5.83
CA LEU A 106 4.84 -15.79 4.51
C LEU A 106 6.37 -15.87 4.44
N MET A 107 7.07 -15.68 5.55
CA MET A 107 8.54 -15.68 5.61
C MET A 107 9.16 -16.95 4.98
N PRO A 108 8.66 -18.18 5.22
CA PRO A 108 9.21 -19.38 4.58
C PRO A 108 9.06 -19.41 3.05
N MET A 109 8.09 -18.70 2.48
CA MET A 109 7.86 -18.65 1.02
C MET A 109 8.81 -17.67 0.31
N PHE A 110 9.40 -16.73 1.05
CA PHE A 110 10.34 -15.74 0.54
C PHE A 110 11.58 -15.68 1.44
N PRO A 111 12.40 -16.75 1.47
CA PRO A 111 13.53 -16.88 2.38
C PRO A 111 14.64 -15.85 2.14
N ASP A 112 14.72 -15.31 0.93
CA ASP A 112 15.73 -14.29 0.58
C ASP A 112 15.41 -12.92 1.17
N ASN A 113 14.17 -12.68 1.61
CA ASN A 113 13.80 -11.41 2.22
C ASN A 113 14.40 -11.29 3.63
N SER A 114 15.00 -10.13 3.93
CA SER A 114 15.62 -9.91 5.25
C SER A 114 14.58 -9.83 6.37
N LEU A 115 14.97 -10.22 7.59
CA LEU A 115 14.10 -10.05 8.77
C LEU A 115 13.74 -8.58 9.00
N THR A 116 14.70 -7.68 8.79
CA THR A 116 14.48 -6.23 8.87
C THR A 116 13.41 -5.77 7.89
N PHE A 117 13.42 -6.28 6.64
CA PHE A 117 12.35 -6.01 5.69
C PHE A 117 11.00 -6.45 6.24
N TRP A 118 10.89 -7.69 6.73
CA TRP A 118 9.63 -8.20 7.27
C TRP A 118 9.08 -7.34 8.41
N LEU A 119 9.93 -6.97 9.37
CA LEU A 119 9.51 -6.16 10.53
C LEU A 119 9.14 -4.73 10.14
N ILE A 120 9.99 -4.04 9.39
CA ILE A 120 9.75 -2.64 8.97
C ILE A 120 8.51 -2.56 8.10
N SER A 121 8.44 -3.40 7.06
CA SER A 121 7.32 -3.36 6.13
C SER A 121 6.01 -3.76 6.81
N SER A 122 6.02 -4.70 7.75
CA SER A 122 4.81 -5.07 8.51
C SER A 122 4.37 -3.94 9.44
N GLY A 123 5.32 -3.25 10.09
CA GLY A 123 5.03 -2.03 10.85
C GLY A 123 4.41 -0.93 9.99
N ILE A 124 4.95 -0.68 8.80
CA ILE A 124 4.40 0.29 7.83
C ILE A 124 2.98 -0.12 7.41
N CYS A 125 2.78 -1.40 7.04
CA CYS A 125 1.47 -1.89 6.65
C CYS A 125 0.45 -1.81 7.78
N LEU A 126 0.84 -2.11 9.02
CA LEU A 126 -0.03 -1.97 10.20
C LEU A 126 -0.41 -0.50 10.43
N PHE A 127 0.55 0.42 10.32
CA PHE A 127 0.31 1.85 10.45
C PHE A 127 -0.65 2.36 9.38
N ILE A 128 -0.38 2.07 8.10
CA ILE A 128 -1.23 2.46 6.98
C ILE A 128 -2.63 1.84 7.12
N GLY A 129 -2.71 0.54 7.42
CA GLY A 129 -3.97 -0.16 7.65
C GLY A 129 -4.78 0.45 8.79
N SER A 130 -4.13 0.87 9.88
CA SER A 130 -4.79 1.56 10.99
C SER A 130 -5.35 2.92 10.57
N LEU A 131 -4.60 3.71 9.79
CA LEU A 131 -5.10 4.97 9.24
C LEU A 131 -6.32 4.76 8.33
N PHE A 132 -6.30 3.75 7.48
CA PHE A 132 -7.45 3.35 6.66
C PHE A 132 -8.64 2.92 7.52
N ALA A 133 -8.44 2.12 8.56
CA ALA A 133 -9.49 1.66 9.47
C ALA A 133 -10.17 2.84 10.19
N PHE A 134 -9.38 3.70 10.83
CA PHE A 134 -9.90 4.87 11.54
C PHE A 134 -10.57 5.87 10.60
N GLY A 135 -9.95 6.14 9.45
CA GLY A 135 -10.50 7.03 8.44
C GLY A 135 -11.82 6.52 7.85
N THR A 136 -11.91 5.23 7.54
CA THR A 136 -13.13 4.59 7.03
C THR A 136 -14.25 4.60 8.08
N LYS A 137 -13.92 4.36 9.35
CA LYS A 137 -14.88 4.43 10.46
C LYS A 137 -15.45 5.84 10.64
N GLN A 138 -14.59 6.88 10.56
CA GLN A 138 -15.02 8.28 10.67
C GLN A 138 -15.98 8.70 9.55
N GLU A 139 -15.75 8.23 8.31
CA GLU A 139 -16.60 8.57 7.16
C GLU A 139 -17.74 7.56 6.91
N TRP A 140 -17.96 6.58 7.80
CA TRP A 140 -18.83 5.43 7.53
C TRP A 140 -20.28 5.81 7.18
N SER A 141 -20.88 6.75 7.92
CA SER A 141 -22.26 7.22 7.70
C SER A 141 -22.39 7.97 6.37
N THR A 142 -21.49 8.90 6.08
CA THR A 142 -21.38 9.61 4.80
C THR A 142 -21.16 8.64 3.66
N LEU A 143 -20.34 7.61 3.88
CA LEU A 143 -20.04 6.59 2.89
C LEU A 143 -21.26 5.67 2.63
N ALA A 144 -22.11 5.44 3.61
CA ALA A 144 -23.31 4.63 3.47
C ALA A 144 -24.46 5.35 2.75
N GLN A 145 -24.62 6.66 2.96
CA GLN A 145 -25.75 7.42 2.43
C GLN A 145 -25.72 7.62 0.90
N ALA A 146 -24.54 7.65 0.27
CA ALA A 146 -24.42 7.80 -1.18
C ALA A 146 -24.69 6.52 -1.99
N ARG A 147 -25.31 5.50 -1.36
CA ARG A 147 -25.87 4.32 -2.04
C ARG A 147 -27.35 4.52 -2.40
N LYS A 148 -27.96 5.64 -2.00
CA LYS A 148 -29.25 6.14 -2.47
C LYS A 148 -29.01 7.23 -3.51
#